data_AF-A0A9W8MNR9-F1
#
_entry.id   AF-A0A9W8MNR9-F1
#
_cell.length_a   1.000
_cell.length_b   1.000
_cell.length_c   1.000
_cell.angle_alpha   90.00
_cell.angle_beta   90.00
_cell.angle_gamma   90.00
#
_symmetry.space_group_name_H-M   'P 1'
#
loop_
_entity.id
_entity.type
_entity.pdbx_description
1 polymer ?
#
loop_
_entity_poly.entity_id
_entity_poly.type
_entity_poly.pdbx_seq_one_letter_code
_entity_poly.pdbx_strand_id
1 'polypeptide(L)'
;MVGAASGTIDTEGPRDILQCNGESSTNYFTEPAALVGPVAAGDTVQLTWINYAGDSHKGPLITYMARAPPDVDIRKWMPGNEAVWFKVHHEGKSEDGKWAATETFEKKNGTYTFRIPPNLLPGQYLIRHEWIALHFAEQYPGAQLYPVCVQVEVTGNGAAFPTSFVSFPGAYTADTPDIASRPYPIPGPEVYWNNVYAGGGSPLRSELYGKYLASCNGDTASNYFTEPAPLVATVAAGDTVQLKWLNHAGDNHKGPLVTYMARALSDVHVTEWSPGTDVVQGAPRW
;
A
#
# COMPACT_ATOMS: atom_id res chain seq x y z
N MET A 1 -20.62 8.54 -7.15
CA MET A 1 -20.12 9.48 -6.12
C MET A 1 -20.57 8.95 -4.79
N VAL A 2 -19.65 8.57 -3.91
CA VAL A 2 -19.98 8.26 -2.51
C VAL A 2 -19.42 9.42 -1.71
N GLY A 3 -20.31 10.24 -1.14
CA GLY A 3 -19.92 11.31 -0.22
C GLY A 3 -19.53 10.70 1.11
N ALA A 4 -18.45 11.20 1.73
CA ALA A 4 -18.12 10.85 3.10
C ALA A 4 -18.94 11.75 4.04
N ALA A 5 -19.70 11.15 4.95
CA ALA A 5 -20.23 11.86 6.13
C ALA A 5 -19.19 11.79 7.26
N SER A 6 -19.29 12.69 8.24
CA SER A 6 -18.42 12.71 9.42
C SER A 6 -18.96 11.76 10.49
N GLY A 7 -18.15 10.82 10.96
CA GLY A 7 -18.40 10.10 12.21
C GLY A 7 -17.38 10.51 13.26
N THR A 8 -17.77 10.69 14.52
CA THR A 8 -16.82 10.72 15.65
C THR A 8 -16.39 9.29 15.99
N ILE A 9 -15.23 9.07 16.62
CA ILE A 9 -14.99 7.81 17.34
C ILE A 9 -16.01 7.75 18.48
N ASP A 10 -17.19 7.22 18.18
CA ASP A 10 -18.15 6.77 19.17
C ASP A 10 -18.08 5.24 19.18
N THR A 11 -17.42 4.70 20.19
CA THR A 11 -17.37 3.24 20.44
C THR A 11 -18.74 2.66 20.82
N GLU A 12 -19.75 3.51 21.02
CA GLU A 12 -21.11 3.15 21.46
C GLU A 12 -22.19 3.40 20.38
N GLY A 13 -21.82 3.96 19.22
CA GLY A 13 -22.73 4.22 18.10
C GLY A 13 -23.15 2.96 17.32
N PRO A 14 -24.16 3.04 16.43
CA PRO A 14 -24.52 1.98 15.50
C PRO A 14 -23.28 1.41 14.80
N ARG A 15 -23.14 0.09 14.88
CA ARG A 15 -21.89 -0.66 14.65
C ARG A 15 -21.40 -0.65 13.20
N ASP A 16 -22.21 -0.14 12.28
CA ASP A 16 -21.97 0.01 10.84
C ASP A 16 -21.22 1.31 10.46
N ILE A 17 -21.30 2.35 11.31
CA ILE A 17 -20.76 3.69 11.03
C ILE A 17 -19.24 3.67 10.83
N LEU A 18 -18.52 2.97 11.71
CA LEU A 18 -17.05 2.94 11.66
C LEU A 18 -16.51 2.09 10.49
N GLN A 19 -17.33 1.17 9.97
CA GLN A 19 -16.92 0.27 8.90
C GLN A 19 -16.92 0.99 7.55
N CYS A 20 -18.07 1.54 7.15
CA CYS A 20 -18.29 2.09 5.80
C CYS A 20 -19.08 3.40 5.81
N ASN A 21 -19.03 4.15 6.92
CA ASN A 21 -19.74 5.41 7.17
C ASN A 21 -21.23 5.23 7.51
N GLY A 22 -21.83 6.32 7.99
CA GLY A 22 -23.19 6.44 8.50
C GLY A 22 -23.22 7.54 9.56
N GLU A 23 -24.40 8.05 9.90
CA GLU A 23 -24.59 9.04 10.95
C GLU A 23 -25.82 8.70 11.78
N SER A 24 -25.58 8.32 13.04
CA SER A 24 -26.64 7.97 13.99
C SER A 24 -27.47 9.19 14.41
N SER A 25 -26.86 10.38 14.49
CA SER A 25 -27.54 11.63 14.85
C SER A 25 -28.60 12.06 13.84
N THR A 26 -28.45 11.69 12.57
CA THR A 26 -29.38 12.03 11.49
C THR A 26 -30.15 10.82 10.94
N ASN A 27 -29.97 9.63 11.54
CA ASN A 27 -30.46 8.34 11.00
C ASN A 27 -30.05 8.12 9.54
N TYR A 28 -28.88 8.63 9.15
CA TYR A 28 -28.32 8.40 7.82
C TYR A 28 -27.51 7.10 7.86
N PHE A 29 -28.00 6.05 7.20
CA PHE A 29 -27.28 4.78 7.11
C PHE A 29 -26.72 4.63 5.70
N THR A 30 -25.50 4.09 5.60
CA THR A 30 -24.96 3.67 4.29
C THR A 30 -25.39 2.23 4.01
N GLU A 31 -25.52 1.91 2.73
CA GLU A 31 -25.82 0.56 2.26
C GLU A 31 -24.78 0.11 1.23
N PRO A 32 -24.58 -1.21 1.05
CA PRO A 32 -23.70 -1.73 0.00
C PRO A 32 -24.08 -1.18 -1.38
N ALA A 33 -23.06 -0.87 -2.19
CA ALA A 33 -23.26 -0.29 -3.50
C ALA A 33 -23.87 -1.31 -4.47
N ALA A 34 -24.69 -0.84 -5.43
CA ALA A 34 -25.23 -1.71 -6.47
C ALA A 34 -24.16 -2.19 -7.49
N LEU A 35 -23.05 -1.45 -7.59
CA LEU A 35 -22.00 -1.69 -8.59
C LEU A 35 -20.76 -2.33 -7.96
N VAL A 36 -20.07 -3.13 -8.77
CA VAL A 36 -18.78 -3.76 -8.44
C VAL A 36 -17.83 -3.39 -9.58
N GLY A 37 -16.74 -2.69 -9.27
CA GLY A 37 -15.77 -2.25 -10.26
C GLY A 37 -14.69 -3.32 -10.54
N PRO A 38 -14.34 -3.62 -11.80
CA PRO A 38 -13.21 -4.51 -12.07
C PRO A 38 -11.88 -3.83 -11.75
N VAL A 39 -10.94 -4.56 -11.14
CA VAL A 39 -9.55 -4.14 -10.94
C VAL A 39 -8.63 -5.35 -11.05
N ALA A 40 -7.43 -5.24 -11.61
CA ALA A 40 -6.46 -6.32 -11.58
C ALA A 40 -5.56 -6.23 -10.35
N ALA A 41 -5.11 -7.38 -9.85
CA ALA A 41 -4.03 -7.41 -8.87
C ALA A 41 -2.80 -6.66 -9.43
N GLY A 42 -2.27 -5.71 -8.67
CA GLY A 42 -1.16 -4.86 -9.11
C GLY A 42 -1.57 -3.58 -9.84
N ASP A 43 -2.85 -3.35 -10.09
CA ASP A 43 -3.32 -2.06 -10.63
C ASP A 43 -3.20 -0.95 -9.59
N THR A 44 -3.01 0.27 -10.08
CA THR A 44 -3.13 1.48 -9.26
C THR A 44 -4.58 1.94 -9.26
N VAL A 45 -5.17 2.04 -8.08
CA VAL A 45 -6.50 2.61 -7.85
C VAL A 45 -6.35 4.08 -7.45
N GLN A 46 -7.16 4.93 -8.07
CA GLN A 46 -7.30 6.33 -7.72
C GLN A 46 -8.62 6.55 -6.99
N LEU A 47 -8.54 7.19 -5.83
CA LEU A 47 -9.67 7.63 -5.04
C LEU A 47 -9.64 9.16 -4.98
N THR A 48 -10.80 9.79 -5.15
CA THR A 48 -10.91 11.25 -5.15
C THR A 48 -11.85 11.70 -4.06
N TRP A 49 -11.30 12.48 -3.12
CA TRP A 49 -12.08 13.24 -2.17
C TRP A 49 -12.67 14.47 -2.84
N ILE A 50 -13.95 14.71 -2.60
CA ILE A 50 -14.66 15.92 -3.02
C ILE A 50 -15.21 16.62 -1.79
N ASN A 51 -15.31 17.96 -1.82
CA ASN A 51 -15.86 18.77 -0.72
C ASN A 51 -15.17 18.52 0.64
N TYR A 52 -13.85 18.46 0.64
CA TYR A 52 -13.05 18.22 1.84
C TYR A 52 -12.78 19.51 2.62
N ALA A 53 -12.68 19.40 3.95
CA ALA A 53 -12.12 20.47 4.78
C ALA A 53 -10.58 20.42 4.63
N GLY A 54 -9.96 21.55 4.23
CA GLY A 54 -8.52 21.67 3.96
C GLY A 54 -7.65 21.53 5.23
N ASP A 55 -6.65 22.40 5.41
CA ASP A 55 -5.68 22.28 6.53
C ASP A 55 -6.28 22.29 7.95
N SER A 56 -7.57 22.62 8.12
CA SER A 56 -8.21 22.54 9.45
C SER A 56 -8.37 21.11 9.96
N HIS A 57 -8.39 20.09 9.08
CA HIS A 57 -8.67 18.70 9.45
C HIS A 57 -7.44 17.79 9.21
N LYS A 58 -6.37 18.08 9.94
CA LYS A 58 -5.10 17.36 9.85
C LYS A 58 -5.21 15.89 10.23
N GLY A 59 -4.54 15.01 9.48
CA GLY A 59 -4.39 13.63 9.90
C GLY A 59 -3.97 12.65 8.80
N PRO A 60 -3.88 11.35 9.12
CA PRO A 60 -3.48 10.31 8.19
C PRO A 60 -4.62 9.94 7.21
N LEU A 61 -4.21 9.33 6.10
CA LEU A 61 -5.07 8.63 5.15
C LEU A 61 -4.71 7.14 5.15
N ILE A 62 -5.69 6.27 5.35
CA ILE A 62 -5.47 4.83 5.53
C ILE A 62 -6.42 4.05 4.63
N THR A 63 -5.91 3.01 3.98
CA THR A 63 -6.69 2.15 3.09
C THR A 63 -6.58 0.71 3.52
N TYR A 64 -7.74 0.07 3.63
CA TYR A 64 -7.91 -1.33 3.95
C TYR A 64 -8.64 -2.05 2.82
N MET A 65 -8.47 -3.37 2.76
CA MET A 65 -9.30 -4.24 1.95
C MET A 65 -9.90 -5.35 2.83
N ALA A 66 -11.07 -5.87 2.43
CA ALA A 66 -11.70 -7.05 3.01
C ALA A 66 -12.30 -7.89 1.89
N ARG A 67 -12.02 -9.20 1.88
CA ARG A 67 -12.54 -10.11 0.86
C ARG A 67 -13.94 -10.58 1.25
N ALA A 68 -14.91 -10.46 0.34
CA ALA A 68 -16.22 -11.05 0.53
C ALA A 68 -16.13 -12.59 0.53
N PRO A 69 -16.94 -13.29 1.35
CA PRO A 69 -17.03 -14.74 1.27
C PRO A 69 -17.44 -15.19 -0.16
N PRO A 70 -16.91 -16.31 -0.68
CA PRO A 70 -17.15 -16.72 -2.08
C PRO A 70 -18.61 -16.85 -2.49
N ASP A 71 -19.49 -17.21 -1.55
CA ASP A 71 -20.92 -17.45 -1.79
C ASP A 71 -21.81 -16.26 -1.39
N VAL A 72 -21.22 -15.10 -1.10
CA VAL A 72 -21.93 -13.90 -0.68
C VAL A 72 -21.95 -12.87 -1.82
N ASP A 73 -23.15 -12.34 -2.11
CA ASP A 73 -23.28 -11.18 -3.00
C ASP A 73 -22.74 -9.94 -2.28
N ILE A 74 -21.59 -9.43 -2.73
CA ILE A 74 -20.95 -8.26 -2.12
C ILE A 74 -21.87 -7.04 -2.08
N ARG A 75 -22.83 -6.93 -3.02
CA ARG A 75 -23.84 -5.87 -3.07
C ARG A 75 -24.88 -5.94 -1.94
N LYS A 76 -24.76 -6.93 -1.06
CA LYS A 76 -25.59 -7.12 0.14
C LYS A 76 -24.75 -7.43 1.36
N TRP A 77 -23.43 -7.32 1.26
CA TRP A 77 -22.52 -7.74 2.30
C TRP A 77 -22.07 -6.57 3.16
N MET A 78 -22.25 -6.74 4.46
CA MET A 78 -21.68 -5.88 5.49
C MET A 78 -20.96 -6.76 6.51
N PRO A 79 -19.61 -6.71 6.59
CA PRO A 79 -18.83 -7.45 7.57
C PRO A 79 -19.27 -7.32 9.04
N GLY A 80 -19.84 -6.18 9.43
CA GLY A 80 -20.17 -5.91 10.83
C GLY A 80 -18.92 -5.96 11.71
N ASN A 81 -18.92 -6.81 12.75
CA ASN A 81 -17.82 -6.92 13.70
C ASN A 81 -16.78 -7.98 13.32
N GLU A 82 -16.88 -8.59 12.13
CA GLU A 82 -15.92 -9.62 11.72
C GLU A 82 -14.53 -9.04 11.48
N ALA A 83 -13.50 -9.75 11.94
CA ALA A 83 -12.12 -9.41 11.67
C ALA A 83 -11.74 -9.86 10.25
N VAL A 84 -12.03 -9.01 9.26
CA VAL A 84 -11.81 -9.28 7.82
C VAL A 84 -10.92 -8.25 7.13
N TRP A 85 -10.60 -7.15 7.82
CA TRP A 85 -9.89 -6.02 7.24
C TRP A 85 -8.38 -6.18 7.36
N PHE A 86 -7.66 -5.91 6.27
CA PHE A 86 -6.21 -5.83 6.25
C PHE A 86 -5.79 -4.52 5.60
N LYS A 87 -4.78 -3.84 6.16
CA LYS A 87 -4.28 -2.56 5.65
C LYS A 87 -3.49 -2.81 4.37
N VAL A 88 -3.74 -2.03 3.32
CA VAL A 88 -3.01 -2.14 2.03
C VAL A 88 -2.20 -0.89 1.71
N HIS A 89 -2.54 0.25 2.30
CA HIS A 89 -1.79 1.48 2.12
C HIS A 89 -2.08 2.48 3.24
N HIS A 90 -1.13 3.37 3.50
CA HIS A 90 -1.31 4.49 4.41
C HIS A 90 -0.35 5.63 4.08
N GLU A 91 -0.77 6.86 4.35
CA GLU A 91 0.09 8.03 4.39
C GLU A 91 -0.19 8.76 5.72
N GLY A 92 0.86 9.10 6.46
CA GLY A 92 0.75 9.69 7.79
C GLY A 92 1.27 11.13 7.85
N LYS A 93 2.07 11.41 8.88
CA LYS A 93 2.78 12.68 9.03
C LYS A 93 4.20 12.54 8.50
N SER A 94 4.61 13.40 7.58
CA SER A 94 5.98 13.43 7.04
C SER A 94 6.98 13.98 8.04
N GLU A 95 8.28 13.79 7.77
CA GLU A 95 9.38 14.29 8.61
C GLU A 95 9.39 15.82 8.74
N ASP A 96 8.97 16.55 7.70
CA ASP A 96 8.80 18.01 7.71
C ASP A 96 7.49 18.46 8.39
N GLY A 97 6.76 17.53 9.01
CA GLY A 97 5.61 17.79 9.86
C GLY A 97 4.28 17.97 9.13
N LYS A 98 4.22 17.71 7.83
CA LYS A 98 3.00 17.84 7.02
C LYS A 98 2.15 16.58 7.11
N TRP A 99 0.84 16.75 7.12
CA TRP A 99 -0.12 15.64 7.18
C TRP A 99 -0.54 15.20 5.79
N ALA A 100 -0.71 13.89 5.60
CA ALA A 100 -1.16 13.30 4.35
C ALA A 100 -2.49 13.88 3.84
N ALA A 101 -3.44 14.14 4.73
CA ALA A 101 -4.70 14.79 4.39
C ALA A 101 -4.46 16.18 3.79
N THR A 102 -3.71 17.05 4.47
CA THR A 102 -3.35 18.39 3.98
C THR A 102 -2.69 18.31 2.61
N GLU A 103 -1.66 17.47 2.45
CA GLU A 103 -0.96 17.34 1.17
C GLU A 103 -1.88 16.85 0.05
N THR A 104 -2.73 15.86 0.33
CA THR A 104 -3.68 15.31 -0.64
C THR A 104 -4.70 16.36 -1.09
N PHE A 105 -5.24 17.13 -0.15
CA PHE A 105 -6.30 18.10 -0.41
C PHE A 105 -5.79 19.38 -1.06
N GLU A 106 -4.64 19.87 -0.64
CA GLU A 106 -4.12 21.16 -1.12
C GLU A 106 -3.26 21.01 -2.37
N LYS A 107 -2.54 19.88 -2.53
CA LYS A 107 -1.58 19.71 -3.62
C LYS A 107 -1.99 18.66 -4.63
N LYS A 108 -2.81 17.68 -4.24
CA LYS A 108 -3.28 16.60 -5.14
C LYS A 108 -4.76 16.76 -5.52
N ASN A 109 -5.39 17.89 -5.20
CA ASN A 109 -6.80 18.16 -5.51
C ASN A 109 -7.75 17.02 -5.07
N GLY A 110 -7.55 16.52 -3.85
CA GLY A 110 -8.32 15.40 -3.30
C GLY A 110 -7.91 14.01 -3.81
N THR A 111 -6.92 13.92 -4.70
CA THR A 111 -6.51 12.65 -5.31
C THR A 111 -5.58 11.86 -4.40
N TYR A 112 -6.02 10.67 -4.03
CA TYR A 112 -5.24 9.65 -3.35
C TYR A 112 -5.07 8.44 -4.27
N THR A 113 -3.89 7.83 -4.27
CA THR A 113 -3.60 6.66 -5.10
C THR A 113 -2.94 5.59 -4.27
N PHE A 114 -3.32 4.34 -4.50
CA PHE A 114 -2.64 3.18 -3.92
C PHE A 114 -2.67 2.03 -4.91
N ARG A 115 -1.82 1.03 -4.70
CA ARG A 115 -1.71 -0.12 -5.58
C ARG A 115 -2.37 -1.34 -4.94
N ILE A 116 -3.19 -2.08 -5.70
CA ILE A 116 -3.70 -3.38 -5.27
C ILE A 116 -2.51 -4.34 -5.12
N PRO A 117 -2.40 -5.12 -4.03
CA PRO A 117 -1.28 -6.02 -3.85
C PRO A 117 -1.13 -6.97 -5.07
N PRO A 118 0.05 -7.05 -5.70
CA PRO A 118 0.22 -7.62 -7.04
C PRO A 118 -0.06 -9.13 -7.15
N ASN A 119 0.01 -9.87 -6.04
CA ASN A 119 -0.28 -11.31 -6.02
C ASN A 119 -1.55 -11.64 -5.22
N LEU A 120 -2.42 -10.65 -5.00
CA LEU A 120 -3.63 -10.82 -4.21
C LEU A 120 -4.53 -11.89 -4.84
N LEU A 121 -5.04 -12.79 -4.00
CA LEU A 121 -6.02 -13.78 -4.39
C LEU A 121 -7.22 -13.10 -5.10
N PRO A 122 -7.65 -13.57 -6.30
CA PRO A 122 -8.82 -13.03 -6.96
C PRO A 122 -10.12 -13.17 -6.18
N GLY A 123 -11.08 -12.30 -6.48
CA GLY A 123 -12.44 -12.31 -5.94
C GLY A 123 -12.98 -10.92 -5.63
N GLN A 124 -14.10 -10.87 -4.92
CA GLN A 124 -14.76 -9.62 -4.56
C GLN A 124 -14.20 -9.05 -3.25
N TYR A 125 -13.91 -7.75 -3.25
CA TYR A 125 -13.36 -7.03 -2.11
C TYR A 125 -14.10 -5.73 -1.84
N LEU A 126 -14.25 -5.40 -0.57
CA LEU A 126 -14.46 -4.03 -0.12
C LEU A 126 -13.10 -3.35 0.01
N ILE A 127 -12.92 -2.18 -0.59
CA ILE A 127 -11.86 -1.23 -0.27
C ILE A 127 -12.46 -0.23 0.72
N ARG A 128 -11.90 -0.14 1.93
CA ARG A 128 -12.24 0.89 2.92
C ARG A 128 -11.13 1.93 2.93
N HIS A 129 -11.41 3.12 2.41
CA HIS A 129 -10.50 4.26 2.47
C HIS A 129 -10.97 5.24 3.52
N GLU A 130 -10.05 5.74 4.33
CA GLU A 130 -10.37 6.54 5.49
C GLU A 130 -9.43 7.72 5.65
N TRP A 131 -10.02 8.83 6.06
CA TRP A 131 -9.33 9.96 6.64
C TRP A 131 -9.65 10.04 8.14
N ILE A 132 -8.63 10.17 8.98
CA ILE A 132 -8.79 10.41 10.42
C ILE A 132 -8.40 11.86 10.69
N ALA A 133 -9.35 12.75 10.94
CA ALA A 133 -9.05 14.13 11.33
C ALA A 133 -8.79 14.21 12.84
N LEU A 134 -7.63 14.77 13.19
CA LEU A 134 -7.06 14.77 14.54
C LEU A 134 -7.06 16.14 15.21
N HIS A 135 -7.71 17.15 14.62
CA HIS A 135 -7.67 18.53 15.10
C HIS A 135 -8.30 18.74 16.48
N PHE A 136 -9.12 17.78 16.95
CA PHE A 136 -9.63 17.71 18.33
C PHE A 136 -9.24 16.42 19.07
N ALA A 137 -8.30 15.63 18.54
CA ALA A 137 -7.99 14.31 19.06
C ALA A 137 -7.17 14.29 20.37
N GLU A 138 -6.76 15.44 20.91
CA GLU A 138 -6.10 15.53 22.23
C GLU A 138 -7.06 15.19 23.39
N GLN A 139 -8.37 15.14 23.12
CA GLN A 139 -9.40 14.72 24.06
C GLN A 139 -10.22 13.59 23.45
N TYR A 140 -10.66 12.66 24.30
CA TYR A 140 -11.56 11.58 23.90
C TYR A 140 -12.98 11.81 24.43
N PRO A 141 -14.03 11.64 23.60
CA PRO A 141 -13.97 11.50 22.14
C PRO A 141 -13.56 12.83 21.46
N GLY A 142 -12.84 12.76 20.34
CA GLY A 142 -12.37 13.97 19.65
C GLY A 142 -11.79 13.77 18.25
N ALA A 143 -11.21 12.59 17.97
CA ALA A 143 -10.88 12.22 16.59
C ALA A 143 -12.16 12.02 15.76
N GLN A 144 -12.12 12.48 14.50
CA GLN A 144 -13.20 12.37 13.54
C GLN A 144 -12.78 11.46 12.39
N LEU A 145 -13.57 10.45 12.10
CA LEU A 145 -13.27 9.41 11.12
C LEU A 145 -14.22 9.55 9.93
N TYR A 146 -13.62 9.49 8.76
CA TYR A 146 -14.32 9.58 7.48
C TYR A 146 -14.02 8.31 6.68
N PRO A 147 -14.57 7.14 7.04
CA PRO A 147 -14.45 5.95 6.23
C PRO A 147 -15.35 6.04 4.99
N VAL A 148 -14.93 5.43 3.88
CA VAL A 148 -15.75 5.20 2.67
C VAL A 148 -15.41 3.83 2.13
N CYS A 149 -16.43 3.07 1.73
CA CYS A 149 -16.27 1.76 1.12
C CYS A 149 -16.56 1.76 -0.38
N VAL A 150 -15.76 1.00 -1.14
CA VAL A 150 -15.92 0.77 -2.58
C VAL A 150 -15.85 -0.73 -2.84
N GLN A 151 -16.73 -1.25 -3.70
CA GLN A 151 -16.78 -2.66 -4.07
C GLN A 151 -16.00 -2.90 -5.36
N VAL A 152 -15.07 -3.85 -5.34
CA VAL A 152 -14.28 -4.23 -6.50
C VAL A 152 -14.23 -5.74 -6.70
N GLU A 153 -14.09 -6.16 -7.96
CA GLU A 153 -13.74 -7.52 -8.36
C GLU A 153 -12.25 -7.51 -8.72
N VAL A 154 -11.42 -8.10 -7.86
CA VAL A 154 -10.00 -8.27 -8.11
C VAL A 154 -9.79 -9.46 -9.04
N THR A 155 -9.21 -9.19 -10.20
CA THR A 155 -8.87 -10.16 -11.24
C THR A 155 -7.37 -10.47 -11.24
N GLY A 156 -6.98 -11.62 -11.81
CA GLY A 156 -5.59 -12.05 -11.91
C GLY A 156 -5.44 -13.54 -11.59
N ASN A 157 -4.19 -13.96 -11.39
CA ASN A 157 -3.83 -15.34 -11.04
C ASN A 157 -3.07 -15.42 -9.69
N GLY A 158 -3.16 -14.36 -8.88
CA GLY A 158 -2.57 -14.34 -7.55
C GLY A 158 -3.14 -15.42 -6.63
N ALA A 159 -2.36 -15.84 -5.65
CA ALA A 159 -2.78 -16.82 -4.64
C ALA A 159 -2.47 -16.37 -3.21
N ALA A 160 -1.89 -15.17 -3.03
CA ALA A 160 -1.48 -14.68 -1.73
C ALA A 160 -2.63 -13.93 -1.04
N PHE A 161 -2.84 -14.23 0.23
CA PHE A 161 -3.86 -13.61 1.07
C PHE A 161 -3.28 -13.41 2.49
N PRO A 162 -3.62 -12.32 3.20
CA PRO A 162 -3.16 -12.13 4.57
C PRO A 162 -3.71 -13.21 5.50
N THR A 163 -3.01 -13.46 6.60
CA THR A 163 -3.44 -14.39 7.66
C THR A 163 -3.86 -13.68 8.94
N SER A 164 -3.74 -12.35 8.98
CA SER A 164 -4.07 -11.52 10.13
C SER A 164 -4.98 -10.38 9.69
N PHE A 165 -6.05 -10.18 10.45
CA PHE A 165 -7.10 -9.22 10.14
C PHE A 165 -7.51 -8.45 11.39
N VAL A 166 -8.15 -7.30 11.17
CA VAL A 166 -8.79 -6.50 12.21
C VAL A 166 -10.25 -6.27 11.87
N SER A 167 -11.04 -5.86 12.87
CA SER A 167 -12.45 -5.51 12.72
C SER A 167 -12.67 -4.01 12.86
N PHE A 168 -13.74 -3.50 12.26
CA PHE A 168 -14.22 -2.13 12.49
C PHE A 168 -15.70 -2.21 12.90
N PRO A 169 -16.03 -2.03 14.19
CA PRO A 169 -15.18 -1.63 15.31
C PRO A 169 -14.19 -2.70 15.80
N GLY A 170 -13.09 -2.25 16.43
CA GLY A 170 -12.07 -3.10 17.07
C GLY A 170 -10.62 -2.69 16.80
N ALA A 171 -10.30 -2.26 15.58
CA ALA A 171 -8.94 -1.88 15.20
C ALA A 171 -8.46 -0.57 15.88
N TYR A 172 -9.41 0.29 16.28
CA TYR A 172 -9.15 1.56 16.95
C TYR A 172 -9.78 1.54 18.35
N THR A 173 -9.05 2.07 19.32
CA THR A 173 -9.45 2.20 20.74
C THR A 173 -9.36 3.65 21.19
N ALA A 174 -9.79 3.96 22.41
CA ALA A 174 -9.61 5.30 22.99
C ALA A 174 -8.12 5.69 23.12
N ASP A 175 -7.22 4.72 23.18
CA ASP A 175 -5.75 4.92 23.24
C ASP A 175 -5.11 5.04 21.85
N THR A 176 -5.91 5.12 20.77
CA THR A 176 -5.39 5.30 19.41
C THR A 176 -4.59 6.61 19.34
N PRO A 177 -3.39 6.60 18.71
CA PRO A 177 -2.52 7.77 18.68
C PRO A 177 -3.19 9.05 18.17
N ASP A 178 -2.98 10.13 18.93
CA ASP A 178 -3.52 11.46 18.66
C ASP A 178 -2.55 12.37 17.90
N ILE A 179 -2.96 13.63 17.72
CA ILE A 179 -2.17 14.66 17.06
C ILE A 179 -0.87 15.02 17.81
N ALA A 180 -0.76 14.73 19.11
CA ALA A 180 0.40 15.06 19.94
C ALA A 180 1.54 14.05 19.79
N SER A 181 1.27 12.84 19.29
CA SER A 181 2.26 11.75 19.15
C SER A 181 3.46 12.11 18.23
N ARG A 182 4.69 11.80 18.66
CA ARG A 182 5.94 12.11 17.94
C ARG A 182 6.96 10.95 18.02
N PRO A 183 7.41 10.36 16.89
CA PRO A 183 6.77 10.44 15.56
C PRO A 183 5.32 9.94 15.62
N TYR A 184 4.47 10.34 14.67
CA TYR A 184 3.07 9.90 14.67
C TYR A 184 2.98 8.41 14.26
N PRO A 185 2.54 7.50 15.14
CA PRO A 185 2.29 6.12 14.76
C PRO A 185 0.93 6.02 14.04
N ILE A 186 0.95 5.54 12.80
CA ILE A 186 -0.29 5.37 12.04
C ILE A 186 -1.07 4.18 12.63
N PRO A 187 -2.35 4.36 13.04
CA PRO A 187 -3.09 3.32 13.74
C PRO A 187 -3.48 2.13 12.86
N GLY A 188 -3.85 1.01 13.49
CA GLY A 188 -4.18 -0.25 12.83
C GLY A 188 -2.97 -1.14 12.52
N PRO A 189 -3.18 -2.31 11.87
CA PRO A 189 -2.13 -3.29 11.60
C PRO A 189 -1.08 -2.77 10.61
N GLU A 190 0.04 -3.47 10.49
CA GLU A 190 1.01 -3.21 9.42
C GLU A 190 0.40 -3.33 8.02
N VAL A 191 1.00 -2.63 7.05
CA VAL A 191 0.60 -2.76 5.65
C VAL A 191 0.88 -4.17 5.16
N TYR A 192 -0.15 -4.85 4.70
CA TYR A 192 -0.02 -6.09 3.95
C TYR A 192 0.49 -5.78 2.55
N TRP A 193 1.64 -6.36 2.23
CA TRP A 193 2.23 -6.26 0.91
C TRP A 193 2.80 -7.62 0.50
N ASN A 194 2.12 -8.31 -0.42
CA ASN A 194 2.52 -9.64 -0.87
C ASN A 194 3.52 -9.58 -2.03
N ASN A 195 4.74 -9.14 -1.69
CA ASN A 195 5.90 -9.17 -2.58
C ASN A 195 6.38 -10.58 -2.95
N VAL A 196 5.58 -11.63 -2.76
CA VAL A 196 5.96 -13.00 -3.12
C VAL A 196 5.94 -13.15 -4.64
N TYR A 197 7.01 -12.70 -5.30
CA TYR A 197 7.69 -13.58 -6.23
C TYR A 197 8.41 -14.63 -5.36
N ALA A 198 8.30 -15.91 -5.72
CA ALA A 198 8.91 -17.01 -4.96
C ALA A 198 10.42 -16.78 -4.78
N GLY A 199 10.82 -16.35 -3.58
CA GLY A 199 12.21 -16.04 -3.22
C GLY A 199 12.25 -15.18 -1.96
N GLY A 200 12.39 -15.83 -0.80
CA GLY A 200 12.31 -15.18 0.51
C GLY A 200 13.28 -14.01 0.67
N GLY A 201 12.71 -12.83 0.90
CA GLY A 201 13.41 -11.64 1.37
C GLY A 201 12.40 -10.75 2.09
N SER A 202 12.73 -10.31 3.30
CA SER A 202 11.88 -9.41 4.09
C SER A 202 11.58 -8.12 3.31
N PRO A 203 10.36 -7.56 3.39
CA PRO A 203 10.03 -6.32 2.69
C PRO A 203 10.84 -5.14 3.26
N LEU A 204 11.32 -4.29 2.36
CA LEU A 204 11.94 -3.00 2.71
C LEU A 204 10.90 -2.03 3.29
N ARG A 205 11.36 -1.12 4.17
CA ARG A 205 10.58 -0.04 4.76
C ARG A 205 9.88 0.82 3.70
N SER A 206 8.67 1.25 4.02
CA SER A 206 7.73 2.02 3.19
C SER A 206 8.27 3.36 2.65
N GLU A 207 9.33 3.91 3.24
CA GLU A 207 9.90 5.23 2.91
C GLU A 207 10.63 5.31 1.54
N LEU A 208 10.83 4.18 0.85
CA LEU A 208 11.49 4.13 -0.47
C LEU A 208 10.53 4.03 -1.66
N TYR A 209 9.23 3.79 -1.42
CA TYR A 209 8.23 3.71 -2.47
C TYR A 209 7.95 5.10 -3.04
N GLY A 210 8.60 5.42 -4.16
CA GLY A 210 8.32 6.61 -4.97
C GLY A 210 9.51 7.50 -5.31
N LYS A 211 10.67 7.35 -4.64
CA LYS A 211 11.85 8.19 -4.91
C LYS A 211 12.90 7.52 -5.80
N TYR A 212 12.94 6.19 -5.83
CA TYR A 212 13.84 5.44 -6.70
C TYR A 212 13.06 4.34 -7.40
N LEU A 213 12.92 4.44 -8.72
CA LEU A 213 12.66 3.27 -9.55
C LEU A 213 13.86 2.35 -9.32
N ALA A 214 13.68 1.26 -8.57
CA ALA A 214 14.61 0.14 -8.54
C ALA A 214 14.53 -0.63 -9.89
N SER A 215 14.57 0.13 -10.99
CA SER A 215 14.78 -0.37 -12.33
C SER A 215 16.28 -0.38 -12.54
N CYS A 216 16.83 -1.49 -13.03
CA CYS A 216 18.04 -1.39 -13.82
C CYS A 216 17.76 -0.34 -14.92
N ASN A 217 18.55 0.74 -15.00
CA ASN A 217 18.35 1.95 -15.82
C ASN A 217 17.66 3.16 -15.15
N GLY A 218 17.55 3.22 -13.82
CA GLY A 218 17.10 4.40 -13.09
C GLY A 218 18.19 5.07 -12.26
N ASP A 219 18.21 6.40 -12.22
CA ASP A 219 19.12 7.22 -11.39
C ASP A 219 18.94 6.89 -9.91
N THR A 220 19.83 6.05 -9.37
CA THR A 220 19.96 5.80 -7.94
C THR A 220 21.23 6.46 -7.43
N ALA A 221 21.05 7.62 -6.78
CA ALA A 221 21.93 8.40 -5.90
C ALA A 221 23.44 8.60 -6.24
N SER A 222 23.98 7.97 -7.29
CA SER A 222 25.37 8.10 -7.75
C SER A 222 25.65 7.38 -9.08
N ASN A 223 24.77 6.48 -9.54
CA ASN A 223 24.93 5.78 -10.82
C ASN A 223 24.10 6.46 -11.91
N TYR A 224 24.65 7.52 -12.50
CA TYR A 224 24.10 8.11 -13.70
C TYR A 224 24.40 7.19 -14.90
N PHE A 225 23.39 6.89 -15.72
CA PHE A 225 23.53 6.14 -16.99
C PHE A 225 23.99 4.67 -16.88
N THR A 226 23.34 3.85 -16.07
CA THR A 226 23.54 2.40 -16.17
C THR A 226 22.85 1.88 -17.44
N GLU A 227 23.61 1.23 -18.32
CA GLU A 227 23.06 0.45 -19.43
C GLU A 227 22.96 -1.04 -19.03
N PRO A 228 22.07 -1.83 -19.66
CA PRO A 228 22.08 -3.28 -19.51
C PRO A 228 23.48 -3.85 -19.76
N ALA A 229 23.88 -4.84 -18.95
CA ALA A 229 25.16 -5.50 -19.16
C ALA A 229 25.22 -6.07 -20.59
N PRO A 230 26.36 -5.95 -21.30
CA PRO A 230 26.50 -6.48 -22.66
C PRO A 230 26.54 -8.02 -22.71
N LEU A 231 26.52 -8.68 -21.55
CA LEU A 231 26.65 -10.12 -21.38
C LEU A 231 25.41 -10.67 -20.69
N VAL A 232 24.92 -11.80 -21.21
CA VAL A 232 23.85 -12.60 -20.61
C VAL A 232 24.46 -13.91 -20.12
N ALA A 233 24.08 -14.34 -18.91
CA ALA A 233 24.40 -15.66 -18.40
C ALA A 233 23.14 -16.52 -18.37
N THR A 234 23.24 -17.78 -18.81
CA THR A 234 22.19 -18.78 -18.63
C THR A 234 22.50 -19.59 -17.38
N VAL A 235 21.57 -19.61 -16.43
CA VAL A 235 21.70 -20.36 -15.18
C VAL A 235 20.47 -21.23 -14.97
N ALA A 236 20.65 -22.44 -14.46
CA ALA A 236 19.54 -23.31 -14.12
C ALA A 236 18.93 -22.90 -12.77
N ALA A 237 17.66 -23.25 -12.55
CA ALA A 237 17.03 -23.04 -11.26
C ALA A 237 17.77 -23.86 -10.18
N GLY A 238 18.25 -23.16 -9.14
CA GLY A 238 19.05 -23.76 -8.06
C GLY A 238 20.56 -23.56 -8.20
N ASP A 239 21.04 -23.01 -9.33
CA ASP A 239 22.45 -22.66 -9.49
C ASP A 239 22.83 -21.43 -8.65
N THR A 240 24.11 -21.35 -8.29
CA THR A 240 24.66 -20.20 -7.55
C THR A 240 25.20 -19.16 -8.51
N VAL A 241 24.67 -17.93 -8.45
CA VAL A 241 25.20 -16.77 -9.17
C VAL A 241 26.10 -15.96 -8.24
N GLN A 242 27.36 -15.76 -8.61
CA GLN A 242 28.29 -14.91 -7.87
C GLN A 242 28.36 -13.51 -8.51
N LEU A 243 28.03 -12.48 -7.72
CA LEU A 243 28.15 -11.08 -8.11
C LEU A 243 29.38 -10.49 -7.44
N LYS A 244 30.26 -9.87 -8.23
CA LYS A 244 31.47 -9.22 -7.73
C LYS A 244 31.47 -7.75 -8.11
N TRP A 245 31.43 -6.87 -7.12
CA TRP A 245 31.70 -5.45 -7.32
C TRP A 245 33.19 -5.24 -7.55
N LEU A 246 33.52 -4.66 -8.69
CA LEU A 246 34.89 -4.25 -9.02
C LEU A 246 35.00 -2.76 -8.71
N ASN A 247 35.94 -2.39 -7.84
CA ASN A 247 36.18 -1.02 -7.32
C ASN A 247 35.17 -0.56 -6.26
N HIS A 248 35.38 -1.02 -5.02
CA HIS A 248 34.68 -0.46 -3.86
C HIS A 248 35.40 0.80 -3.38
N ALA A 249 34.67 1.91 -3.21
CA ALA A 249 35.16 3.14 -2.59
C ALA A 249 35.30 2.97 -1.05
N GLY A 250 36.24 2.12 -0.61
CA GLY A 250 36.64 1.91 0.80
C GLY A 250 35.52 1.53 1.78
N ASP A 251 35.82 1.40 3.07
CA ASP A 251 34.88 0.97 4.13
C ASP A 251 33.74 1.97 4.46
N ASN A 252 33.54 2.98 3.61
CA ASN A 252 32.62 4.08 3.84
C ASN A 252 31.17 3.75 3.44
N HIS A 253 30.95 2.65 2.71
CA HIS A 253 29.61 2.20 2.36
C HIS A 253 29.21 1.04 3.28
N LYS A 254 28.27 1.30 4.20
CA LYS A 254 27.72 0.30 5.13
C LYS A 254 26.23 0.17 4.88
N GLY A 255 25.78 -1.05 4.63
CA GLY A 255 24.37 -1.35 4.39
C GLY A 255 24.18 -2.80 3.96
N PRO A 256 22.92 -3.30 3.96
CA PRO A 256 22.61 -4.63 3.45
C PRO A 256 22.87 -4.70 1.95
N LEU A 257 23.45 -5.81 1.48
CA LEU A 257 23.42 -6.17 0.06
C LEU A 257 22.05 -6.77 -0.25
N VAL A 258 21.37 -6.21 -1.25
CA VAL A 258 20.05 -6.67 -1.70
C VAL A 258 20.10 -6.89 -3.21
N THR A 259 19.62 -8.04 -3.67
CA THR A 259 19.58 -8.42 -5.09
C THR A 259 18.14 -8.66 -5.52
N TYR A 260 17.75 -8.11 -6.66
CA TYR A 260 16.43 -8.30 -7.27
C TYR A 260 16.60 -9.00 -8.62
N MET A 261 15.61 -9.81 -8.99
CA MET A 261 15.50 -10.40 -10.33
C MET A 261 14.19 -9.97 -10.97
N ALA A 262 14.24 -9.54 -12.23
CA ALA A 262 13.07 -9.20 -13.02
C ALA A 262 12.99 -10.14 -14.24
N ARG A 263 11.78 -10.51 -14.65
CA ARG A 263 11.54 -11.27 -15.87
C ARG A 263 11.67 -10.33 -17.08
N ALA A 264 12.48 -10.71 -18.07
CA ALA A 264 12.51 -10.00 -19.35
C ALA A 264 11.15 -10.14 -20.06
N LEU A 265 10.58 -9.02 -20.52
CA LEU A 265 9.24 -8.97 -21.14
C LEU A 265 9.23 -9.26 -22.65
N SER A 266 10.41 -9.53 -23.26
CA SER A 266 10.53 -9.96 -24.67
C SER A 266 11.73 -10.90 -24.87
N ASP A 267 11.62 -11.80 -25.85
CA ASP A 267 12.67 -12.76 -26.23
C ASP A 267 13.95 -12.02 -26.68
N VAL A 268 15.03 -12.20 -25.92
CA VAL A 268 16.36 -11.76 -26.34
C VAL A 268 16.99 -12.90 -27.13
N HIS A 269 17.07 -12.76 -28.45
CA HIS A 269 17.76 -13.70 -29.35
C HIS A 269 19.20 -13.26 -29.65
N VAL A 270 20.05 -14.27 -29.94
CA VAL A 270 21.36 -14.27 -30.66
C VAL A 270 22.60 -14.09 -29.75
N THR A 271 23.69 -14.88 -29.79
CA THR A 271 24.12 -16.17 -30.40
C THR A 271 25.31 -16.70 -29.57
N GLU A 272 25.49 -18.02 -29.58
CA GLU A 272 26.59 -18.88 -29.07
C GLU A 272 27.77 -18.27 -28.27
N TRP A 273 28.09 -18.89 -27.12
CA TRP A 273 29.47 -18.97 -26.61
C TRP A 273 29.73 -20.26 -25.80
N SER A 274 30.94 -20.79 -25.95
CA SER A 274 31.50 -22.05 -25.43
C SER A 274 31.95 -21.97 -23.96
N PRO A 275 32.01 -23.09 -23.21
CA PRO A 275 32.15 -23.06 -21.74
C PRO A 275 33.56 -22.72 -21.28
N GLY A 276 33.71 -21.84 -20.26
CA GLY A 276 35.03 -21.68 -19.63
C GLY A 276 35.28 -20.62 -18.55
N THR A 277 34.51 -19.53 -18.42
CA THR A 277 34.81 -18.51 -17.37
C THR A 277 33.58 -17.72 -16.94
N ASP A 278 33.05 -18.03 -15.76
CA ASP A 278 31.92 -17.33 -15.14
C ASP A 278 32.36 -16.03 -14.46
N VAL A 279 32.23 -14.90 -15.16
CA VAL A 279 32.16 -13.55 -14.58
C VAL A 279 31.25 -12.68 -15.44
N VAL A 280 30.07 -12.29 -14.95
CA VAL A 280 29.23 -11.29 -15.62
C VAL A 280 29.76 -9.90 -15.27
N GLN A 281 30.30 -9.19 -16.26
CA GLN A 281 30.78 -7.82 -16.10
C GLN A 281 29.61 -6.82 -16.22
N GLY A 282 29.38 -6.05 -15.16
CA GLY A 282 28.68 -4.77 -15.20
C GLY A 282 29.50 -3.76 -14.41
N ALA A 283 30.20 -2.86 -15.09
CA ALA A 283 30.91 -1.76 -14.45
C ALA A 283 30.29 -0.44 -14.92
N PRO A 284 29.93 0.49 -14.01
CA PRO A 284 29.82 1.90 -14.37
C PRO A 284 31.22 2.40 -14.75
N ARG A 285 31.32 3.17 -15.84
CA ARG A 285 32.51 4.00 -16.06
C ARG A 285 32.39 5.21 -15.12
N TRP A 286 33.41 5.42 -14.30
CA TRP A 286 33.56 6.58 -13.43
C TRP A 286 33.93 7.83 -14.22
#